data_AF-A0AAW2TE95-F1
#
_entry.id   AF-A0AAW2TE95-F1
#
_cell.length_a   1.000
_cell.length_b   1.000
_cell.length_c   1.000
_cell.angle_alpha   90.00
_cell.angle_beta   90.00
_cell.angle_gamma   90.00
#
_symmetry.space_group_name_H-M   'P 1'
#
loop_
_entity.id
_entity.type
_entity.pdbx_description
1 polymer ?
#
loop_
_entity_poly.entity_id
_entity_poly.type
_entity_poly.pdbx_seq_one_letter_code
_entity_poly.pdbx_strand_id
1 'polypeptide(L)'
;MDVESGPPPPSPSAAAPSPITTRLNSYVAESRIGKRFKLTERDTTFTTELRAGTATFLTMAYILAVNASILTDSGGTCSVSDCIPLCSDPSVSPLDCVTRRDVRLVPPDAACKFNPVNPGYAACLEKTRKDLIVATVAASLIGCAIMGVFANLPLALAPGMGANAYFAYTVVGFHGSGNVPYQSALAAVFIEGLIFLLVSAVGLRAKLAKLVPKTVRISSSAGIGLFLAFIGLQNNQGVGLIGYSASTLVTLGGCPSSARTEVAPVITSANGTISLIPGGAVSNDILCLHGRMENPTFWLG
;
A
#
# COMPACT_ATOMS: atom_id res chain seq x y z
N MET A 1 17.76 -6.99 -31.15
CA MET A 1 17.61 -5.68 -31.82
C MET A 1 18.59 -4.77 -31.14
N ASP A 2 19.80 -4.75 -31.68
CA ASP A 2 20.91 -3.94 -31.23
C ASP A 2 20.56 -2.47 -31.43
N VAL A 3 20.38 -1.76 -30.32
CA VAL A 3 20.17 -0.31 -30.34
C VAL A 3 21.56 0.29 -30.48
N GLU A 4 21.85 0.77 -31.69
CA GLU A 4 22.97 1.62 -32.01
C GLU A 4 23.05 2.78 -30.99
N SER A 5 23.99 2.71 -30.05
CA SER A 5 24.20 3.76 -29.05
C SER A 5 24.96 4.91 -29.70
N GLY A 6 24.22 5.81 -30.36
CA GLY A 6 24.73 7.13 -30.70
C GLY A 6 25.18 7.89 -29.44
N PRO A 7 26.06 8.90 -29.56
CA PRO A 7 26.44 9.75 -28.44
C PRO A 7 25.18 10.32 -27.79
N PRO A 8 25.11 10.40 -26.45
CA PRO A 8 23.95 10.97 -25.78
C PRO A 8 23.71 12.40 -26.31
N PRO A 9 22.45 12.78 -26.59
CA PRO A 9 22.15 14.16 -26.96
C PRO A 9 22.67 15.10 -25.85
N PRO A 10 23.25 16.26 -26.21
CA PRO A 10 23.70 17.22 -25.22
C PRO A 10 22.52 17.56 -24.30
N SER A 11 22.73 17.39 -23.00
CA SER A 11 21.76 17.66 -21.95
C SER A 11 21.11 19.03 -22.17
N PRO A 12 19.77 19.15 -22.08
CA PRO A 12 19.12 20.45 -22.24
C PRO A 12 19.69 21.40 -21.19
N SER A 13 20.23 22.53 -21.67
CA SER A 13 20.75 23.66 -20.90
C SER A 13 20.02 23.82 -19.56
N ALA A 14 20.61 23.29 -18.49
CA ALA A 14 20.14 23.55 -17.14
C ALA A 14 20.26 25.07 -16.91
N ALA A 15 19.14 25.70 -16.52
CA ALA A 15 19.12 27.10 -16.13
C ALA A 15 20.30 27.42 -15.19
N ALA A 16 21.01 28.52 -15.45
CA ALA A 16 22.19 28.90 -14.67
C ALA A 16 21.83 28.91 -13.17
N PRO A 17 22.56 28.16 -12.32
CA PRO A 17 22.24 28.04 -10.91
C PRO A 17 22.31 29.41 -10.23
N SER A 18 21.34 29.70 -9.36
CA SER A 18 21.33 30.95 -8.61
C SER A 18 22.61 31.10 -7.77
N PRO A 19 23.08 32.33 -7.49
CA PRO A 19 24.33 32.54 -6.75
C PRO A 19 24.35 31.86 -5.38
N ILE A 20 23.18 31.64 -4.78
CA ILE A 20 23.00 30.96 -3.50
C ILE A 20 23.21 29.44 -3.64
N THR A 21 22.61 28.79 -4.65
CA THR A 21 22.77 27.34 -4.84
C THR A 21 24.19 26.98 -5.22
N THR A 22 24.87 27.81 -6.01
CA THR A 22 26.28 27.62 -6.37
C THR A 22 27.20 27.67 -5.14
N ARG A 23 27.01 28.65 -4.24
CA ARG A 23 27.77 28.74 -2.99
C ARG A 23 27.53 27.57 -2.05
N LEU A 24 26.28 27.12 -1.95
CA LEU A 24 25.91 26.01 -1.06
C LEU A 24 26.46 24.68 -1.60
N ASN A 25 26.43 24.50 -2.93
CA ASN A 25 27.00 23.33 -3.59
C ASN A 25 28.52 23.24 -3.43
N SER A 26 29.25 24.35 -3.64
CA SER A 26 30.71 24.36 -3.46
C SER A 26 31.10 24.12 -1.99
N TYR A 27 30.40 24.77 -1.05
CA TYR A 27 30.62 24.57 0.38
C TYR A 27 30.41 23.12 0.82
N VAL A 28 29.31 22.49 0.39
CA VAL A 28 29.03 21.10 0.74
C VAL A 28 30.00 20.13 0.04
N ALA A 29 30.40 20.40 -1.20
CA ALA A 29 31.37 19.58 -1.93
C ALA A 29 32.74 19.52 -1.21
N GLU A 30 33.23 20.64 -0.69
CA GLU A 30 34.50 20.72 0.03
C GLU A 30 34.43 20.18 1.47
N SER A 31 33.21 20.11 2.03
CA SER A 31 32.97 19.60 3.39
C SER A 31 33.33 18.12 3.55
N ARG A 32 33.43 17.67 4.80
CA ARG A 32 33.62 16.23 5.11
C ARG A 32 32.47 15.35 4.57
N ILE A 33 31.27 15.90 4.46
CA ILE A 33 30.11 15.21 3.89
C ILE A 33 30.30 15.01 2.39
N GLY A 34 30.65 16.08 1.65
CA GLY A 34 30.86 16.00 0.20
C GLY A 34 32.00 15.05 -0.18
N LYS A 35 33.10 15.05 0.59
CA LYS A 35 34.21 14.10 0.43
C LYS A 35 33.81 12.67 0.77
N ARG A 36 33.02 12.45 1.83
CA ARG A 36 32.52 11.11 2.21
C ARG A 36 31.61 10.52 1.13
N PHE A 37 30.68 11.31 0.61
CA PHE A 37 29.73 10.90 -0.44
C PHE A 37 30.30 11.02 -1.86
N LYS A 38 31.56 11.45 -2.01
CA LYS A 38 32.28 11.51 -3.28
C LYS A 38 31.49 12.30 -4.35
N LEU A 39 30.88 13.42 -3.97
CA LEU A 39 29.99 14.20 -4.86
C LEU A 39 30.69 14.62 -6.16
N THR A 40 31.93 15.12 -6.05
CA THR A 40 32.76 15.54 -7.19
C THR A 40 33.18 14.37 -8.08
N GLU A 41 33.44 13.19 -7.52
CA GLU A 41 33.78 11.98 -8.31
C GLU A 41 32.55 11.40 -9.02
N ARG A 42 31.35 11.77 -8.58
CA ARG A 42 30.07 11.30 -9.13
C ARG A 42 29.44 12.31 -10.09
N ASP A 43 30.10 13.43 -10.38
CA ASP A 43 29.58 14.53 -11.21
C ASP A 43 28.20 15.04 -10.75
N THR A 44 27.98 15.10 -9.43
CA THR A 44 26.69 15.50 -8.81
C THR A 44 26.85 16.69 -7.86
N THR A 45 25.76 17.42 -7.63
CA THR A 45 25.71 18.55 -6.67
C THR A 45 24.75 18.26 -5.54
N PHE A 46 24.97 18.88 -4.37
CA PHE A 46 24.10 18.71 -3.21
C PHE A 46 22.63 19.04 -3.53
N THR A 47 22.37 20.12 -4.28
CA THR A 47 21.00 20.47 -4.69
C THR A 47 20.37 19.45 -5.64
N THR A 48 21.16 18.84 -6.53
CA THR A 48 20.68 17.79 -7.44
C THR A 48 20.29 16.54 -6.64
N GLU A 49 21.16 16.11 -5.72
CA GLU A 49 20.92 14.96 -4.84
C GLU A 49 19.73 15.19 -3.90
N LEU A 50 19.61 16.40 -3.34
CA LEU A 50 18.47 16.75 -2.50
C LEU A 50 17.15 16.68 -3.28
N ARG A 51 17.13 17.18 -4.52
CA ARG A 51 15.95 17.11 -5.40
C ARG A 51 15.62 15.68 -5.82
N ALA A 52 16.63 14.87 -6.13
CA ALA A 52 16.45 13.46 -6.45
C ALA A 52 15.91 12.68 -5.23
N GLY A 53 16.43 12.98 -4.05
CA GLY A 53 15.98 12.43 -2.77
C GLY A 53 14.54 12.81 -2.44
N THR A 54 14.15 14.08 -2.61
CA THR A 54 12.76 14.51 -2.37
C THR A 54 11.80 13.89 -3.38
N ALA A 55 12.17 13.81 -4.66
CA ALA A 55 11.36 13.10 -5.66
C ALA A 55 11.16 11.63 -5.28
N THR A 56 12.23 10.95 -4.86
CA THR A 56 12.16 9.54 -4.42
C THR A 56 11.36 9.36 -3.13
N PHE A 57 11.47 10.31 -2.19
CA PHE A 57 10.65 10.32 -0.98
C PHE A 57 9.16 10.43 -1.32
N LEU A 58 8.78 11.34 -2.20
CA LEU A 58 7.38 11.52 -2.59
C LEU A 58 6.82 10.28 -3.33
N THR A 59 7.62 9.61 -4.16
CA THR A 59 7.18 8.37 -4.82
C THR A 59 7.05 7.21 -3.85
N MET A 60 7.93 7.11 -2.84
CA MET A 60 7.86 6.04 -1.83
C MET A 60 6.88 6.33 -0.69
N ALA A 61 6.54 7.58 -0.42
CA ALA A 61 5.63 7.97 0.66
C ALA A 61 4.27 7.27 0.55
N TYR A 62 3.79 7.10 -0.69
CA TYR A 62 2.58 6.35 -0.98
C TYR A 62 2.66 4.88 -0.53
N ILE A 63 3.80 4.22 -0.76
CA ILE A 63 4.02 2.82 -0.38
C ILE A 63 3.88 2.62 1.14
N LEU A 64 4.26 3.63 1.94
CA LEU A 64 4.16 3.57 3.40
C LEU A 64 2.70 3.45 3.88
N ALA A 65 1.79 4.19 3.25
CA ALA A 65 0.36 4.12 3.57
C ALA A 65 -0.28 2.83 3.04
N VAL A 66 0.04 2.45 1.80
CA VAL A 66 -0.54 1.26 1.15
C VAL A 66 -0.13 -0.02 1.85
N ASN A 67 1.14 -0.17 2.21
CA ASN A 67 1.61 -1.37 2.90
C ASN A 67 0.87 -1.58 4.23
N ALA A 68 0.61 -0.50 4.97
CA ALA A 68 -0.17 -0.59 6.19
C ALA A 68 -1.61 -1.01 5.90
N SER A 69 -2.26 -0.45 4.86
CA SER A 69 -3.62 -0.87 4.47
C SER A 69 -3.68 -2.37 4.16
N ILE A 70 -2.80 -2.85 3.27
CA ILE A 70 -2.75 -4.25 2.86
C ILE A 70 -2.52 -5.19 4.05
N LEU A 71 -1.58 -4.85 4.93
CA LEU A 71 -1.31 -5.68 6.11
C LEU A 71 -2.47 -5.64 7.12
N THR A 72 -3.19 -4.53 7.23
CA THR A 72 -4.35 -4.41 8.11
C THR A 72 -5.53 -5.27 7.63
N ASP A 73 -5.67 -5.47 6.31
CA ASP A 73 -6.70 -6.36 5.75
C ASP A 73 -6.55 -7.83 6.19
N SER A 74 -5.36 -8.25 6.61
CA SER A 74 -5.14 -9.57 7.21
C SER A 74 -5.76 -9.72 8.60
N GLY A 75 -6.28 -8.65 9.20
CA GLY A 75 -6.71 -8.56 10.59
C GLY A 75 -5.60 -8.16 11.56
N GLY A 76 -4.33 -8.22 11.12
CA GLY A 76 -3.19 -7.80 11.93
C GLY A 76 -3.12 -8.51 13.28
N THR A 77 -2.93 -7.73 14.35
CA THR A 77 -2.95 -8.26 15.72
C THR A 77 -4.35 -8.36 16.33
N CYS A 78 -5.39 -7.94 15.62
CA CYS A 78 -6.76 -7.91 16.14
C CYS A 78 -7.38 -9.31 16.15
N SER A 79 -8.15 -9.59 17.19
CA SER A 79 -8.82 -10.88 17.38
C SER A 79 -10.27 -10.69 17.83
N VAL A 80 -10.99 -11.80 18.06
CA VAL A 80 -12.38 -11.77 18.54
C VAL A 80 -12.48 -11.11 19.92
N SER A 81 -11.40 -11.08 20.71
CA SER A 81 -11.37 -10.39 22.00
C SER A 81 -11.52 -8.87 21.91
N ASP A 82 -11.20 -8.29 20.75
CA ASP A 82 -11.28 -6.84 20.53
C ASP A 82 -12.68 -6.39 20.09
N CYS A 83 -13.56 -7.35 19.83
CA CYS A 83 -14.96 -7.09 19.51
C CYS A 83 -15.72 -6.68 20.78
N ILE A 84 -16.55 -5.64 20.67
CA ILE A 84 -17.44 -5.24 21.76
C ILE A 84 -18.77 -6.01 21.67
N PRO A 85 -19.40 -6.35 22.80
CA PRO A 85 -20.70 -6.99 22.78
C PRO A 85 -21.76 -6.01 22.22
N LEU A 86 -22.62 -6.53 21.34
CA LEU A 86 -23.67 -5.75 20.68
C LEU A 86 -25.05 -6.26 21.09
N CYS A 87 -26.07 -5.45 20.85
CA CYS A 87 -27.45 -5.81 21.14
C CYS A 87 -28.14 -6.35 19.91
N SER A 88 -29.15 -7.19 20.13
CA SER A 88 -29.94 -7.79 19.03
C SER A 88 -30.57 -6.72 18.13
N ASP A 89 -30.83 -5.53 18.66
CA ASP A 89 -31.21 -4.34 17.91
C ASP A 89 -30.00 -3.38 17.82
N PRO A 90 -29.46 -3.11 16.62
CA PRO A 90 -28.31 -2.23 16.42
C PRO A 90 -28.61 -0.74 16.67
N SER A 91 -29.89 -0.35 16.83
CA SER A 91 -30.28 1.04 17.16
C SER A 91 -30.18 1.37 18.65
N VAL A 92 -29.94 0.36 19.50
CA VAL A 92 -29.96 0.49 20.96
C VAL A 92 -28.54 0.38 21.52
N SER A 93 -28.17 1.30 22.42
CA SER A 93 -26.86 1.28 23.06
C SER A 93 -26.70 0.04 23.98
N PRO A 94 -25.48 -0.48 24.18
CA PRO A 94 -25.24 -1.62 25.06
C PRO A 94 -25.73 -1.41 26.51
N LEU A 95 -25.78 -0.16 26.98
CA LEU A 95 -26.28 0.22 28.31
C LEU A 95 -27.82 0.15 28.40
N ASP A 96 -28.53 0.59 27.36
CA ASP A 96 -29.99 0.58 27.32
C ASP A 96 -30.57 -0.82 27.09
N CYS A 97 -29.76 -1.68 26.47
CA CYS A 97 -30.08 -3.07 26.16
C CYS A 97 -30.14 -3.99 27.37
N VAL A 98 -29.44 -3.66 28.46
CA VAL A 98 -29.59 -4.36 29.75
C VAL A 98 -30.92 -3.99 30.42
N THR A 99 -31.46 -2.80 30.10
CA THR A 99 -32.66 -2.24 30.73
C THR A 99 -33.95 -2.66 30.03
N ARG A 100 -33.89 -2.92 28.72
CA ARG A 100 -35.01 -3.37 27.89
C ARG A 100 -35.18 -4.90 27.93
N ARG A 101 -36.42 -5.39 28.15
CA ARG A 101 -36.73 -6.83 28.20
C ARG A 101 -36.90 -7.49 26.84
N ASP A 102 -37.02 -6.68 25.78
CA ASP A 102 -37.27 -7.07 24.39
C ASP A 102 -35.98 -7.32 23.60
N VAL A 103 -34.82 -6.88 24.09
CA VAL A 103 -33.52 -6.99 23.41
C VAL A 103 -32.55 -7.80 24.27
N ARG A 104 -31.64 -8.55 23.65
CA ARG A 104 -30.59 -9.32 24.36
C ARG A 104 -29.20 -8.87 23.93
N LEU A 105 -28.27 -8.98 24.89
CA LEU A 105 -26.84 -8.83 24.64
C LEU A 105 -26.30 -10.08 23.94
N VAL A 106 -25.69 -9.88 22.78
CA VAL A 106 -25.06 -10.93 21.97
C VAL A 106 -23.55 -10.87 22.20
N PRO A 107 -22.93 -11.92 22.75
CA PRO A 107 -21.48 -11.97 22.90
C PRO A 107 -20.81 -12.03 21.51
N PRO A 108 -19.63 -11.41 21.34
CA PRO A 108 -18.94 -11.44 20.07
C PRO A 108 -18.47 -12.86 19.73
N ASP A 109 -18.75 -13.28 18.50
CA ASP A 109 -18.32 -14.52 17.90
C ASP A 109 -17.33 -14.24 16.75
N ALA A 110 -16.81 -15.29 16.10
CA ALA A 110 -15.86 -15.12 15.00
C ALA A 110 -16.44 -14.32 13.82
N ALA A 111 -17.77 -14.25 13.69
CA ALA A 111 -18.43 -13.44 12.67
C ALA A 111 -18.24 -11.93 12.89
N CYS A 112 -17.87 -11.48 14.10
CA CYS A 112 -17.63 -10.06 14.41
C CYS A 112 -16.55 -9.39 13.55
N LYS A 113 -15.69 -10.20 12.93
CA LYS A 113 -14.62 -9.76 12.02
C LYS A 113 -15.12 -9.40 10.62
N PHE A 114 -16.25 -9.94 10.20
CA PHE A 114 -16.74 -9.81 8.82
C PHE A 114 -17.93 -8.85 8.74
N ASN A 115 -18.30 -8.42 7.53
CA ASN A 115 -19.36 -7.43 7.36
C ASN A 115 -20.72 -7.94 7.84
N PRO A 116 -21.47 -7.14 8.63
CA PRO A 116 -21.13 -5.80 9.14
C PRO A 116 -20.07 -5.86 10.26
N VAL A 117 -18.93 -5.18 10.07
CA VAL A 117 -17.78 -5.27 10.98
C VAL A 117 -18.11 -4.65 12.34
N ASN A 118 -17.77 -5.35 13.42
CA ASN A 118 -17.97 -4.87 14.78
C ASN A 118 -17.17 -3.58 15.04
N PRO A 119 -17.76 -2.55 15.67
CA PRO A 119 -17.08 -1.27 15.90
C PRO A 119 -15.83 -1.39 16.79
N GLY A 120 -15.79 -2.34 17.74
CA GLY A 120 -14.60 -2.62 18.55
C GLY A 120 -13.45 -3.16 17.71
N TYR A 121 -13.75 -4.10 16.82
CA TYR A 121 -12.78 -4.65 15.88
C TYR A 121 -12.29 -3.61 14.87
N ALA A 122 -13.19 -2.79 14.33
CA ALA A 122 -12.83 -1.69 13.43
C ALA A 122 -11.89 -0.67 14.10
N ALA A 123 -12.12 -0.34 15.38
CA ALA A 123 -11.23 0.52 16.15
C ALA A 123 -9.84 -0.12 16.35
N CYS A 124 -9.78 -1.44 16.59
CA CYS A 124 -8.51 -2.17 16.64
C CYS A 124 -7.77 -2.13 15.29
N LEU A 125 -8.47 -2.33 14.17
CA LEU A 125 -7.86 -2.25 12.84
C LEU A 125 -7.29 -0.86 12.56
N GLU A 126 -8.04 0.21 12.87
CA GLU A 126 -7.55 1.58 12.69
C GLU A 126 -6.32 1.90 13.55
N LYS A 127 -6.28 1.38 14.78
CA LYS A 127 -5.09 1.48 15.63
C LYS A 127 -3.91 0.75 15.00
N THR A 128 -4.12 -0.50 14.60
CA THR A 128 -3.11 -1.35 13.97
C THR A 128 -2.55 -0.71 12.69
N ARG A 129 -3.43 -0.13 11.86
CA ARG A 129 -3.03 0.59 10.64
C ARG A 129 -2.07 1.74 10.94
N LYS A 130 -2.38 2.54 11.96
CA LYS A 130 -1.51 3.66 12.38
C LYS A 130 -0.17 3.17 12.91
N ASP A 131 -0.17 2.13 13.73
CA ASP A 131 1.04 1.53 14.28
C ASP A 131 1.94 0.96 13.16
N LEU A 132 1.34 0.31 12.16
CA LEU A 132 2.05 -0.22 10.98
C LEU A 132 2.66 0.89 10.13
N ILE A 133 1.99 2.03 9.94
CA ILE A 133 2.56 3.18 9.23
C ILE A 133 3.81 3.67 9.94
N VAL A 134 3.72 3.89 11.27
CA VAL A 134 4.84 4.38 12.07
C VAL A 134 6.00 3.39 12.07
N ALA A 135 5.73 2.10 12.25
CA ALA A 135 6.74 1.04 12.21
C ALA A 135 7.44 0.98 10.84
N THR A 136 6.68 1.11 9.75
CA THR A 136 7.22 1.07 8.39
C THR A 136 8.11 2.28 8.09
N VAL A 137 7.70 3.48 8.51
CA VAL A 137 8.50 4.70 8.42
C VAL A 137 9.81 4.53 9.18
N ALA A 138 9.74 4.08 10.43
CA ALA A 138 10.90 3.91 11.29
C ALA A 138 11.89 2.89 10.70
N ALA A 139 11.40 1.73 10.26
CA ALA A 139 12.23 0.69 9.65
C ALA A 139 12.88 1.15 8.33
N SER A 140 12.14 1.87 7.47
CA SER A 140 12.65 2.40 6.20
C SER A 140 13.71 3.47 6.43
N LEU A 141 13.52 4.35 7.43
CA LEU A 141 14.48 5.37 7.81
C LEU A 141 15.78 4.74 8.32
N ILE A 142 15.69 3.74 9.20
CA ILE A 142 16.86 3.02 9.72
C ILE A 142 17.58 2.30 8.57
N GLY A 143 16.85 1.61 7.69
CA GLY A 143 17.43 0.92 6.53
C GLY A 143 18.14 1.87 5.57
N CYS A 144 17.49 2.98 5.19
CA CYS A 144 18.09 4.01 4.35
C CYS A 144 19.32 4.64 5.00
N ALA A 145 19.27 4.92 6.31
CA ALA A 145 20.40 5.48 7.04
C ALA A 145 21.59 4.52 7.06
N ILE A 146 21.36 3.23 7.32
CA ILE A 146 22.42 2.22 7.32
C ILE A 146 23.06 2.11 5.92
N MET A 147 22.25 2.06 4.85
CA MET A 147 22.79 2.01 3.49
C MET A 147 23.51 3.28 3.07
N GLY A 148 22.98 4.45 3.44
CA GLY A 148 23.61 5.73 3.13
C GLY A 148 24.94 5.93 3.87
N VAL A 149 24.98 5.67 5.18
CA VAL A 149 26.14 5.96 6.03
C VAL A 149 27.24 4.90 5.90
N PHE A 150 26.88 3.61 5.90
CA PHE A 150 27.87 2.53 5.86
C PHE A 150 28.22 2.12 4.43
N ALA A 151 27.22 1.87 3.59
CA ALA A 151 27.46 1.40 2.23
C ALA A 151 27.78 2.53 1.23
N ASN A 152 27.53 3.80 1.59
CA ASN A 152 27.77 4.97 0.73
C ASN A 152 27.14 4.83 -0.67
N LEU A 153 25.94 4.22 -0.71
CA LEU A 153 25.18 3.97 -1.93
C LEU A 153 23.85 4.74 -1.84
N PRO A 154 23.47 5.51 -2.87
CA PRO A 154 22.23 6.29 -2.90
C PRO A 154 21.04 5.39 -3.27
N LEU A 155 20.72 4.42 -2.40
CA LEU A 155 19.61 3.48 -2.61
C LEU A 155 18.54 3.70 -1.54
N ALA A 156 17.35 4.10 -1.97
CA ALA A 156 16.18 4.15 -1.11
C ALA A 156 15.67 2.73 -0.82
N LEU A 157 15.48 2.41 0.46
CA LEU A 157 14.96 1.14 0.92
C LEU A 157 13.56 1.35 1.48
N ALA A 158 12.61 0.58 0.97
CA ALA A 158 11.25 0.50 1.46
C ALA A 158 10.75 -0.96 1.38
N PRO A 159 9.70 -1.33 2.12
CA PRO A 159 9.17 -2.69 2.09
C PRO A 159 8.52 -3.00 0.74
N GLY A 160 8.72 -4.23 0.28
CA GLY A 160 8.13 -4.71 -0.98
C GLY A 160 6.62 -4.93 -0.86
N MET A 161 5.85 -4.24 -1.70
CA MET A 161 4.38 -4.32 -1.71
C MET A 161 3.86 -5.74 -2.01
N GLY A 162 4.51 -6.47 -2.92
CA GLY A 162 4.07 -7.81 -3.34
C GLY A 162 4.19 -8.87 -2.24
N ALA A 163 5.25 -8.83 -1.43
CA ALA A 163 5.42 -9.75 -0.32
C ALA A 163 4.36 -9.51 0.77
N ASN A 164 4.05 -8.25 1.05
CA ASN A 164 2.99 -7.88 1.99
C ASN A 164 1.61 -8.34 1.52
N ALA A 165 1.32 -8.21 0.22
CA ALA A 165 0.06 -8.69 -0.36
C ALA A 165 -0.06 -10.23 -0.30
N TYR A 166 1.01 -10.95 -0.65
CA TYR A 166 1.05 -12.41 -0.51
C TYR A 166 0.87 -12.84 0.95
N PHE A 167 1.55 -12.17 1.87
CA PHE A 167 1.42 -12.40 3.31
C PHE A 167 -0.04 -12.18 3.78
N ALA A 168 -0.64 -11.05 3.43
CA ALA A 168 -1.95 -10.66 3.93
C ALA A 168 -3.08 -11.51 3.31
N TYR A 169 -3.08 -11.70 1.99
CA TYR A 169 -4.20 -12.32 1.29
C TYR A 169 -4.03 -13.82 1.09
N THR A 170 -2.81 -14.33 0.95
CA THR A 170 -2.57 -15.75 0.65
C THR A 170 -2.19 -16.56 1.90
N VAL A 171 -1.33 -16.01 2.78
CA VAL A 171 -0.85 -16.75 3.96
C VAL A 171 -1.82 -16.64 5.13
N VAL A 172 -2.11 -15.40 5.55
CA VAL A 172 -2.98 -15.11 6.70
C VAL A 172 -4.45 -15.06 6.29
N GLY A 173 -4.74 -14.61 5.07
CA GLY A 173 -6.10 -14.41 4.57
C GLY A 173 -6.79 -13.18 5.15
N PHE A 174 -7.85 -12.74 4.49
CA PHE A 174 -8.62 -11.56 4.90
C PHE A 174 -9.18 -11.77 6.32
N HIS A 175 -8.85 -10.87 7.25
CA HIS A 175 -9.22 -10.92 8.67
C HIS A 175 -8.83 -12.23 9.40
N GLY A 176 -7.77 -12.90 8.91
CA GLY A 176 -7.28 -14.15 9.48
C GLY A 176 -8.14 -15.35 9.11
N SER A 177 -8.82 -15.30 7.96
CA SER A 177 -9.60 -16.42 7.39
C SER A 177 -8.72 -17.55 6.82
N GLY A 178 -7.41 -17.33 6.69
CA GLY A 178 -6.47 -18.33 6.21
C GLY A 178 -6.11 -19.40 7.25
N ASN A 179 -5.33 -20.38 6.81
CA ASN A 179 -4.95 -21.53 7.64
C ASN A 179 -3.83 -21.21 8.65
N VAL A 180 -3.10 -20.10 8.45
CA VAL A 180 -1.94 -19.75 9.26
C VAL A 180 -2.25 -18.49 10.09
N PRO A 181 -2.10 -18.54 11.42
CA PRO A 181 -2.33 -17.36 12.25
C PRO A 181 -1.25 -16.30 12.01
N TYR A 182 -1.65 -15.03 12.10
CA TYR A 182 -0.80 -13.86 11.83
C TYR A 182 0.55 -13.91 12.56
N GLN A 183 0.56 -14.34 13.83
CA GLN A 183 1.77 -14.44 14.66
C GLN A 183 2.77 -15.47 14.12
N SER A 184 2.29 -16.66 13.72
CA SER A 184 3.15 -17.70 13.13
C SER A 184 3.68 -17.27 11.77
N ALA A 185 2.86 -16.57 10.98
CA ALA A 185 3.30 -16.02 9.71
C ALA A 185 4.40 -14.96 9.90
N LEU A 186 4.28 -14.06 10.88
CA LEU A 186 5.33 -13.08 11.20
C LEU A 186 6.62 -13.74 11.69
N ALA A 187 6.52 -14.80 12.50
CA ALA A 187 7.69 -15.57 12.93
C ALA A 187 8.42 -16.20 11.73
N ALA A 188 7.68 -16.71 10.74
CA ALA A 188 8.26 -17.23 9.51
C ALA A 188 9.01 -16.14 8.71
N VAL A 189 8.42 -14.94 8.57
CA VAL A 189 9.08 -13.79 7.90
C VAL A 189 10.35 -13.35 8.65
N PHE A 190 10.32 -13.36 9.98
CA PHE A 190 11.50 -13.05 10.78
C PHE A 190 12.64 -14.07 10.56
N ILE A 191 12.31 -15.37 10.55
CA ILE A 191 13.27 -16.44 10.26
C ILE A 191 13.79 -16.35 8.83
N GLU A 192 12.92 -16.07 7.85
CA GLU A 192 13.31 -15.81 6.46
C GLU A 192 14.32 -14.66 6.37
N GLY A 193 14.09 -13.57 7.10
CA GLY A 193 15.01 -12.43 7.18
C GLY A 193 16.39 -12.81 7.72
N LEU A 194 16.44 -13.66 8.77
CA LEU A 194 17.70 -14.18 9.30
C LEU A 194 18.42 -15.08 8.29
N ILE A 195 17.70 -15.98 7.63
CA ILE A 195 18.25 -16.84 6.56
C ILE A 195 18.80 -15.97 5.43
N PHE A 196 18.06 -14.95 5.00
CA PHE A 196 18.48 -14.03 3.94
C PHE A 196 19.74 -13.24 4.33
N LEU A 197 19.88 -12.85 5.60
CA LEU A 197 21.07 -12.19 6.12
C LEU A 197 22.28 -13.13 6.05
N LEU A 198 22.14 -14.37 6.51
CA LEU A 198 23.20 -15.39 6.45
C LEU A 198 23.62 -15.68 5.00
N VAL A 199 22.66 -15.86 4.10
CA VAL A 199 22.90 -16.09 2.67
C VAL A 199 23.58 -14.88 2.01
N SER A 200 23.21 -13.66 2.42
CA SER A 200 23.85 -12.43 1.96
C SER A 200 25.29 -12.31 2.45
N ALA A 201 25.59 -12.72 3.69
CA ALA A 201 26.94 -12.71 4.25
C ALA A 201 27.90 -13.67 3.50
N VAL A 202 27.39 -14.80 2.99
CA VAL A 202 28.16 -15.74 2.16
C VAL A 202 28.34 -15.23 0.70
N GLY A 203 27.72 -14.10 0.35
CA GLY A 203 27.84 -13.48 -0.99
C GLY A 203 26.98 -14.13 -2.07
N LEU A 204 26.08 -15.06 -1.72
CA LEU A 204 25.21 -15.76 -2.67
C LEU A 204 24.18 -14.81 -3.31
N ARG A 205 23.78 -13.75 -2.60
CA ARG A 205 22.86 -12.70 -3.11
C ARG A 205 23.29 -12.15 -4.47
N ALA A 206 24.58 -11.84 -4.65
CA ALA A 206 25.09 -11.30 -5.90
C ALA A 206 25.09 -12.34 -7.03
N LYS A 207 25.34 -13.61 -6.71
CA LYS A 207 25.28 -14.71 -7.68
C LYS A 207 23.85 -14.98 -8.14
N LEU A 208 22.89 -15.04 -7.21
CA LEU A 208 21.47 -15.20 -7.54
C LEU A 208 20.96 -14.05 -8.41
N ALA A 209 21.33 -12.80 -8.10
CA ALA A 209 20.96 -11.65 -8.91
C ALA A 209 21.50 -11.71 -10.36
N LYS A 210 22.64 -12.37 -10.58
CA LYS A 210 23.21 -12.60 -11.92
C LYS A 210 22.51 -13.73 -12.70
N LEU A 211 21.85 -14.66 -12.00
CA LEU A 211 21.08 -15.74 -12.64
C LEU A 211 19.76 -15.23 -13.23
N VAL A 212 19.23 -14.11 -12.75
CA VAL A 212 17.99 -13.51 -13.28
C VAL A 212 18.25 -12.94 -14.69
N PRO A 213 17.56 -13.45 -15.73
CA PRO A 213 17.72 -12.96 -17.09
C PRO A 213 17.38 -11.47 -17.22
N LYS A 214 18.07 -10.75 -18.10
CA LYS A 214 17.83 -9.31 -18.34
C LYS A 214 16.38 -9.02 -18.74
N THR A 215 15.76 -9.90 -19.53
CA THR A 215 14.36 -9.78 -19.96
C THR A 215 13.40 -9.81 -18.78
N VAL A 216 13.60 -10.73 -17.82
CA VAL A 216 12.82 -10.82 -16.59
C VAL A 216 13.00 -9.56 -15.75
N ARG A 217 14.23 -9.06 -15.60
CA ARG A 217 14.50 -7.83 -14.81
C ARG A 217 13.77 -6.60 -15.36
N ILE A 218 13.79 -6.41 -16.69
CA ILE A 218 13.11 -5.28 -17.34
C ILE A 218 11.59 -5.45 -17.24
N SER A 219 11.07 -6.64 -17.53
CA SER A 219 9.64 -6.94 -17.43
C SER A 219 9.09 -6.73 -16.02
N SER A 220 9.82 -7.16 -14.98
CA SER A 220 9.43 -6.93 -13.59
C SER A 220 9.28 -5.45 -13.27
N SER A 221 10.22 -4.60 -13.71
CA SER A 221 10.13 -3.15 -13.48
C SER A 221 8.94 -2.51 -14.21
N ALA A 222 8.66 -2.93 -15.44
CA ALA A 222 7.49 -2.47 -16.19
C ALA A 222 6.18 -2.93 -15.53
N GLY A 223 6.11 -4.17 -15.05
CA GLY A 223 4.96 -4.71 -14.34
C GLY A 223 4.69 -3.99 -13.02
N ILE A 224 5.72 -3.71 -12.22
CA ILE A 224 5.60 -2.93 -10.99
C ILE A 224 5.11 -1.51 -11.30
N GLY A 225 5.66 -0.87 -12.34
CA GLY A 225 5.22 0.47 -12.76
C GLY A 225 3.76 0.50 -13.20
N LEU A 226 3.34 -0.45 -14.04
CA LEU A 226 1.94 -0.58 -14.50
C LEU A 226 1.00 -0.87 -13.32
N PHE A 227 1.43 -1.71 -12.36
CA PHE A 227 0.65 -2.01 -11.17
C PHE A 227 0.49 -0.78 -10.26
N LEU A 228 1.57 -0.03 -10.00
CA LEU A 228 1.48 1.22 -9.23
C LEU A 228 0.61 2.26 -9.92
N ALA A 229 0.71 2.39 -11.25
CA ALA A 229 -0.16 3.25 -12.04
C ALA A 229 -1.63 2.82 -11.92
N PHE A 230 -1.91 1.53 -12.00
CA PHE A 230 -3.25 0.97 -11.82
C PHE A 230 -3.82 1.28 -10.43
N ILE A 231 -3.06 1.05 -9.36
CA ILE A 231 -3.53 1.38 -8.00
C ILE A 231 -3.77 2.90 -7.86
N GLY A 232 -2.89 3.74 -8.42
CA GLY A 232 -3.06 5.19 -8.41
C GLY A 232 -4.29 5.69 -9.19
N LEU A 233 -4.80 4.91 -10.14
CA LEU A 233 -6.04 5.22 -10.87
C LEU A 233 -7.30 4.78 -10.10
N GLN A 234 -7.19 3.92 -9.09
CA GLN A 234 -8.35 3.43 -8.33
C GLN A 234 -8.94 4.50 -7.41
N ASN A 235 -10.23 4.34 -7.08
CA ASN A 235 -10.96 5.23 -6.18
C ASN A 235 -10.39 5.25 -4.74
N ASN A 236 -10.01 4.09 -4.21
CA ASN A 236 -9.68 3.96 -2.79
C ASN A 236 -8.34 4.60 -2.41
N GLN A 237 -7.43 4.78 -3.38
CA GLN A 237 -6.04 5.14 -3.11
C GLN A 237 -5.48 6.24 -4.02
N GLY A 238 -6.26 6.73 -4.98
CA GLY A 238 -5.78 7.74 -5.90
C GLY A 238 -6.88 8.51 -6.60
N VAL A 239 -6.79 8.56 -7.92
CA VAL A 239 -7.49 9.50 -8.77
C VAL A 239 -8.95 9.09 -9.05
N GLY A 240 -9.28 7.80 -8.92
CA GLY A 240 -10.65 7.32 -9.13
C GLY A 240 -11.12 7.24 -10.58
N LEU A 241 -10.17 7.14 -11.51
CA LEU A 241 -10.44 6.92 -12.94
C LEU A 241 -10.83 5.48 -13.26
N ILE A 242 -10.55 4.52 -12.37
CA ILE A 242 -10.98 3.14 -12.52
C ILE A 242 -11.69 2.65 -11.25
N GLY A 243 -12.70 1.80 -11.45
CA GLY A 243 -13.48 1.16 -10.40
C GLY A 243 -13.65 -0.33 -10.63
N TYR A 244 -14.24 -1.01 -9.65
CA TYR A 244 -14.54 -2.43 -9.72
C TYR A 244 -15.77 -2.70 -10.61
N SER A 245 -15.73 -3.79 -11.37
CA SER A 245 -16.87 -4.33 -12.11
C SER A 245 -16.89 -5.84 -11.93
N ALA A 246 -18.06 -6.41 -11.63
CA ALA A 246 -18.21 -7.85 -11.42
C ALA A 246 -17.88 -8.67 -12.68
N SER A 247 -17.97 -8.09 -13.89
CA SER A 247 -17.76 -8.80 -15.15
C SER A 247 -16.31 -8.78 -15.64
N THR A 248 -15.56 -7.71 -15.35
CA THR A 248 -14.21 -7.48 -15.92
C THR A 248 -13.16 -7.16 -14.86
N LEU A 249 -13.53 -7.16 -13.57
CA LEU A 249 -12.76 -6.70 -12.40
C LEU A 249 -12.35 -5.22 -12.43
N VAL A 250 -12.38 -4.59 -13.61
CA VAL A 250 -11.99 -3.20 -13.85
C VAL A 250 -12.99 -2.55 -14.80
N THR A 251 -13.46 -1.36 -14.45
CA THR A 251 -14.25 -0.45 -15.29
C THR A 251 -13.74 0.97 -15.17
N LEU A 252 -14.11 1.85 -16.10
CA LEU A 252 -13.89 3.30 -15.97
C LEU A 252 -14.71 3.84 -14.78
N GLY A 253 -14.05 4.64 -13.94
CA GLY A 253 -14.61 5.37 -12.80
C GLY A 253 -15.15 6.75 -13.19
N GLY A 254 -15.32 7.66 -12.21
CA GLY A 254 -15.73 9.05 -12.47
C GLY A 254 -17.23 9.28 -12.73
N CYS A 255 -18.11 8.43 -12.19
CA CYS A 255 -19.56 8.60 -12.35
C CYS A 255 -20.08 9.86 -11.60
N PRO A 256 -20.91 10.71 -12.23
CA PRO A 256 -21.53 11.85 -11.55
C PRO A 256 -22.45 11.38 -10.42
N SER A 257 -22.57 12.16 -9.33
CA SER A 257 -23.34 11.76 -8.13
C SER A 257 -24.79 11.36 -8.42
N SER A 258 -25.39 11.90 -9.48
CA SER A 258 -26.74 11.57 -9.96
C SER A 258 -26.87 10.18 -10.62
N ALA A 259 -25.75 9.59 -11.07
CA ALA A 259 -25.72 8.30 -11.75
C ALA A 259 -25.02 7.19 -10.93
N ARG A 260 -24.70 7.51 -9.66
CA ARG A 260 -24.15 6.59 -8.67
C ARG A 260 -25.28 5.78 -8.04
N THR A 261 -25.24 4.46 -8.18
CA THR A 261 -26.10 3.53 -7.46
C THR A 261 -25.26 2.75 -6.47
N GLU A 262 -25.66 2.74 -5.20
CA GLU A 262 -25.03 1.88 -4.20
C GLU A 262 -25.34 0.41 -4.52
N VAL A 263 -24.33 -0.45 -4.43
CA VAL A 263 -24.49 -1.86 -4.77
C VAL A 263 -24.95 -2.62 -3.54
N ALA A 264 -26.15 -3.19 -3.62
CA ALA A 264 -26.64 -4.11 -2.61
C ALA A 264 -26.36 -5.57 -3.02
N PRO A 265 -25.97 -6.43 -2.08
CA PRO A 265 -25.79 -7.85 -2.37
C PRO A 265 -27.14 -8.49 -2.72
N VAL A 266 -27.17 -9.26 -3.81
CA VAL A 266 -28.36 -9.94 -4.31
C VAL A 266 -28.13 -11.45 -4.38
N ILE A 267 -29.18 -12.22 -4.12
CA ILE A 267 -29.26 -13.66 -4.38
C ILE A 267 -30.10 -13.91 -5.61
N THR A 268 -29.58 -14.73 -6.51
CA THR A 268 -30.31 -15.30 -7.64
C THR A 268 -30.94 -16.62 -7.22
N SER A 269 -32.27 -16.67 -7.16
CA SER A 269 -33.00 -17.91 -6.95
C SER A 269 -32.83 -18.84 -8.16
N ALA A 270 -33.02 -20.14 -7.97
CA ALA A 270 -32.96 -21.14 -9.04
C ALA A 270 -33.96 -20.88 -10.19
N ASN A 271 -35.00 -20.08 -9.93
CA ASN A 271 -35.97 -19.62 -10.95
C ASN A 271 -35.54 -18.33 -11.68
N GLY A 272 -34.28 -17.90 -11.51
CA GLY A 272 -33.74 -16.68 -12.13
C GLY A 272 -34.19 -15.37 -11.50
N THR A 273 -35.03 -15.40 -10.44
CA THR A 273 -35.44 -14.19 -9.72
C THR A 273 -34.31 -13.65 -8.86
N ILE A 274 -34.05 -12.35 -8.98
CA ILE A 274 -33.05 -11.63 -8.19
C ILE A 274 -33.76 -11.02 -6.98
N SER A 275 -33.30 -11.34 -5.78
CA SER A 275 -33.80 -10.72 -4.54
C SER A 275 -32.63 -10.21 -3.70
N LEU A 276 -32.84 -9.13 -2.96
CA LEU A 276 -31.84 -8.60 -2.03
C LEU A 276 -31.55 -9.65 -0.94
N ILE A 277 -30.29 -9.82 -0.55
CA ILE A 277 -29.95 -10.69 0.57
C ILE A 277 -30.58 -10.10 1.85
N PRO A 278 -31.44 -10.84 2.56
CA PRO A 278 -31.98 -10.37 3.83
C PRO A 278 -30.86 -10.05 4.81
N GLY A 279 -30.77 -8.79 5.26
CA GLY A 279 -29.71 -8.32 6.16
C GLY A 279 -28.37 -7.98 5.48
N GLY A 280 -28.30 -8.01 4.14
CA GLY A 280 -27.13 -7.56 3.40
C GLY A 280 -26.92 -6.06 3.55
N ALA A 281 -25.76 -5.64 4.07
CA ALA A 281 -25.38 -4.24 4.10
C ALA A 281 -25.18 -3.74 2.66
N VAL A 282 -25.68 -2.54 2.36
CA VAL A 282 -25.36 -1.85 1.11
C VAL A 282 -23.85 -1.60 1.09
N SER A 283 -23.15 -2.08 0.06
CA SER A 283 -21.71 -1.86 -0.05
C SER A 283 -21.45 -0.37 -0.24
N ASN A 284 -20.34 0.12 0.31
CA ASN A 284 -19.80 1.44 -0.05
C ASN A 284 -19.31 1.50 -1.51
N ASP A 285 -19.37 0.37 -2.23
CA ASP A 285 -19.09 0.30 -3.66
C ASP A 285 -20.24 0.88 -4.48
N ILE A 286 -19.88 1.72 -5.44
CA ILE A 286 -20.81 2.48 -6.27
C ILE A 286 -20.72 1.97 -7.72
N LEU A 287 -21.85 1.55 -8.29
CA LEU A 287 -21.97 1.18 -9.71
C LEU A 287 -22.47 2.39 -10.52
N CYS A 288 -21.87 2.61 -11.69
CA CYS A 288 -22.29 3.65 -12.63
C CYS A 288 -23.30 3.09 -13.64
N LEU A 289 -24.54 3.58 -13.61
CA LEU A 289 -25.65 3.03 -14.42
C LEU A 289 -25.44 3.13 -15.95
N HIS A 290 -24.66 4.12 -16.42
CA HIS A 290 -24.58 4.45 -17.85
C HIS A 290 -23.21 4.19 -18.49
N GLY A 291 -22.21 3.72 -17.72
CA GLY A 291 -20.88 3.37 -18.25
C GLY A 291 -20.14 4.49 -19.00
N ARG A 292 -20.56 5.76 -18.88
CA ARG A 292 -19.92 6.94 -19.49
C ARG A 292 -19.34 7.85 -18.42
N MET A 293 -18.09 8.28 -18.63
CA MET A 293 -17.54 9.45 -17.94
C MET A 293 -18.15 10.71 -18.54
N GLU A 294 -18.92 11.46 -17.76
CA GLU A 294 -19.52 12.72 -18.22
C GLU A 294 -18.81 13.98 -17.69
N ASN A 295 -18.06 13.88 -16.58
CA ASN A 295 -17.33 15.04 -16.04
C ASN A 295 -16.05 14.65 -15.26
N PRO A 296 -14.86 15.16 -15.63
CA PRO A 296 -13.63 14.99 -14.87
C PRO A 296 -13.50 16.00 -13.72
N THR A 297 -14.57 16.31 -12.98
CA THR A 297 -14.45 17.12 -11.76
C THR A 297 -13.89 16.25 -10.63
N PHE A 298 -12.57 16.19 -10.66
CA PHE A 298 -11.65 15.72 -9.64
C PHE A 298 -11.64 16.65 -8.43
N TRP A 299 -11.70 16.09 -7.23
CA TRP A 299 -11.02 16.60 -6.02
C TRP A 299 -11.31 18.03 -5.51
N LEU A 300 -12.23 18.77 -6.09
CA LEU A 300 -12.87 19.93 -5.49
C LEU A 300 -14.36 19.68 -5.62
N GLY A 301 -15.07 19.70 -4.49
CA GLY A 301 -16.48 19.32 -4.38
C GLY A 301 -17.42 19.98 -5.37
#